data_AF-A0A953XMC4-F1
#
_entry.id   AF-A0A953XMC4-F1
#
_cell.length_a   1.000
_cell.length_b   1.000
_cell.length_c   1.000
_cell.angle_alpha   90.00
_cell.angle_beta   90.00
_cell.angle_gamma   90.00
#
_symmetry.space_group_name_H-M   'P 1'
#
loop_
_entity.id
_entity.type
_entity.pdbx_description
1 polymer ?
#
loop_
_entity_poly.entity_id
_entity_poly.type
_entity_poly.pdbx_seq_one_letter_code
_entity_poly.pdbx_strand_id
1 'polypeptide(L)'
;MKGSYVHLRLGLLLASERQAKLVAQPLAEQHQVRLERFEHAHEAMDFVREKRPQVVIADFERFGAAGIYGLADLMSEADAPVILIVRDVSEWEQEQFKTLGVFHVFQGSFKISELCDKVALALKRRFRIGSSDRLPTVGV
;
A
#
# COMPACT_ATOMS: atom_id res chain seq x y z
N MET A 1 -15.61 -32.36 1.68
CA MET A 1 -15.72 -30.88 1.76
C MET A 1 -14.46 -30.30 1.15
N LYS A 2 -14.55 -29.68 -0.03
CA LYS A 2 -13.41 -28.98 -0.64
C LYS A 2 -13.23 -27.67 0.13
N GLY A 3 -12.21 -27.59 0.99
CA GLY A 3 -11.83 -26.33 1.60
C GLY A 3 -11.37 -25.38 0.50
N SER A 4 -12.16 -24.35 0.21
CA SER A 4 -11.66 -23.21 -0.57
C SER A 4 -10.57 -22.55 0.25
N TYR A 5 -9.32 -22.77 -0.13
CA TYR A 5 -8.21 -21.99 0.39
C TYR A 5 -8.43 -20.55 -0.06
N VAL A 6 -8.84 -19.70 0.88
CA VAL A 6 -8.87 -18.26 0.67
C VAL A 6 -7.41 -17.83 0.54
N HIS A 7 -6.94 -17.60 -0.68
CA HIS A 7 -5.65 -16.99 -0.91
C HIS A 7 -5.69 -15.55 -0.39
N LEU A 8 -5.21 -15.35 0.84
CA LEU A 8 -5.05 -14.03 1.42
C LEU A 8 -4.10 -13.22 0.53
N ARG A 9 -4.49 -11.99 0.21
CA ARG A 9 -3.63 -11.05 -0.51
C ARG A 9 -2.52 -10.61 0.42
N LEU A 10 -1.29 -10.50 -0.08
CA LEU A 10 -0.16 -10.00 0.69
C LEU A 10 -0.10 -8.48 0.59
N GLY A 11 0.02 -7.80 1.71
CA GLY A 11 0.32 -6.37 1.74
C GLY A 11 1.52 -6.11 2.62
N LEU A 12 2.10 -4.94 2.45
CA LEU A 12 3.13 -4.41 3.34
C LEU A 12 2.58 -3.24 4.12
N LEU A 13 2.93 -3.18 5.40
CA LEU A 13 2.68 -2.04 6.28
C LEU A 13 4.00 -1.56 6.90
N LEU A 14 4.51 -0.42 6.45
CA LEU A 14 5.62 0.29 7.08
C LEU A 14 5.03 1.29 8.07
N ALA A 15 5.08 1.00 9.36
CA ALA A 15 4.41 1.78 10.41
C ALA A 15 5.03 1.52 11.78
N SER A 16 4.85 2.46 12.71
CA SER A 16 5.12 2.17 14.14
C SER A 16 4.24 1.02 14.66
N GLU A 17 4.71 0.30 15.69
CA GLU A 17 3.95 -0.81 16.28
C GLU A 17 2.51 -0.42 16.68
N ARG A 18 2.34 0.78 17.24
CA ARG A 18 1.04 1.32 17.66
C ARG A 18 0.11 1.49 16.46
N GLN A 19 0.58 2.09 15.37
CA GLN A 19 -0.24 2.29 14.18
C GLN A 19 -0.51 0.95 13.48
N ALA A 20 0.46 0.04 13.47
CA ALA A 20 0.30 -1.29 12.89
C ALA A 20 -0.82 -2.10 13.56
N LYS A 21 -0.95 -2.01 14.90
CA LYS A 21 -2.06 -2.62 15.66
C LYS A 21 -3.43 -2.08 15.24
N LEU A 22 -3.53 -0.78 14.93
CA LEU A 22 -4.79 -0.14 14.53
C LEU A 22 -5.19 -0.46 13.09
N VAL A 23 -4.20 -0.60 12.20
CA VAL A 23 -4.43 -0.72 10.75
C VAL A 23 -4.59 -2.19 10.32
N ALA A 24 -3.78 -3.10 10.88
CA ALA A 24 -3.66 -4.43 10.30
C ALA A 24 -4.88 -5.33 10.53
N GLN A 25 -5.51 -5.26 11.71
CA GLN A 25 -6.67 -6.10 12.02
C GLN A 25 -7.88 -5.77 11.12
N PRO A 26 -8.32 -4.51 10.99
CA PRO A 26 -9.44 -4.14 10.12
C PRO A 26 -9.23 -4.54 8.66
N LEU A 27 -8.01 -4.39 8.14
CA LEU A 27 -7.68 -4.77 6.75
C LEU A 27 -7.69 -6.28 6.52
N ALA A 28 -7.25 -7.06 7.51
CA ALA A 28 -7.33 -8.51 7.45
C ALA A 28 -8.80 -9.00 7.42
N GLU A 29 -9.65 -8.43 8.28
CA GLU A 29 -11.05 -8.80 8.41
C GLU A 29 -11.89 -8.40 7.19
N GLN A 30 -11.71 -7.19 6.67
CA GLN A 30 -12.58 -6.64 5.61
C GLN A 30 -12.15 -7.01 4.19
N HIS A 31 -10.85 -7.25 3.96
CA HIS A 31 -10.31 -7.37 2.60
C HIS A 31 -9.48 -8.62 2.35
N GLN A 32 -9.40 -9.53 3.33
CA GLN A 32 -8.58 -10.75 3.25
C GLN A 32 -7.13 -10.42 2.89
N VAL A 33 -6.62 -9.31 3.42
CA VAL A 33 -5.24 -8.86 3.22
C VAL A 33 -4.43 -9.21 4.46
N ARG A 34 -3.41 -10.05 4.30
CA ARG A 34 -2.38 -10.23 5.32
C ARG A 34 -1.33 -9.15 5.13
N LEU A 35 -1.19 -8.27 6.11
CA LEU A 35 -0.12 -7.28 6.15
C LEU A 35 1.10 -7.84 6.86
N GLU A 36 2.23 -7.87 6.17
CA GLU A 36 3.54 -7.98 6.81
C GLU A 36 3.96 -6.60 7.28
N ARG A 37 4.47 -6.51 8.52
CA ARG A 37 4.65 -5.24 9.24
C ARG A 37 6.13 -4.98 9.42
N PHE A 38 6.54 -3.74 9.15
CA PHE A 38 7.93 -3.29 9.30
C PHE A 38 7.92 -1.94 10.00
N GLU A 39 8.90 -1.70 10.89
CA GLU A 39 9.10 -0.39 11.49
C GLU A 39 10.18 0.42 10.76
N HIS A 40 11.00 -0.26 9.96
CA HIS A 40 12.13 0.33 9.27
C HIS A 40 12.02 0.17 7.75
N ALA A 41 12.35 1.24 7.03
CA ALA A 41 12.21 1.27 5.57
C ALA A 41 13.08 0.19 4.87
N HIS A 42 14.30 -0.07 5.33
CA HIS A 42 15.18 -1.06 4.68
C HIS A 42 14.58 -2.48 4.69
N GLU A 43 14.01 -2.91 5.82
CA GLU A 43 13.34 -4.22 5.92
C GLU A 43 12.11 -4.29 5.00
N ALA A 44 11.36 -3.19 4.93
CA ALA A 44 10.22 -3.07 4.02
C ALA A 44 10.66 -3.17 2.56
N MET A 45 11.78 -2.55 2.19
CA MET A 45 12.34 -2.61 0.83
C MET A 45 12.73 -4.04 0.43
N ASP A 46 13.43 -4.75 1.31
CA ASP A 46 13.83 -6.14 1.06
C ASP A 46 12.60 -7.03 0.85
N PHE A 47 11.55 -6.84 1.66
CA PHE A 47 10.29 -7.54 1.49
C PHE A 47 9.59 -7.21 0.16
N VAL A 48 9.55 -5.95 -0.25
CA VAL A 48 8.95 -5.56 -1.54
C VAL A 48 9.63 -6.27 -2.70
N ARG A 49 10.97 -6.29 -2.70
CA ARG A 49 11.78 -6.94 -3.74
C ARG A 49 11.52 -8.45 -3.80
N GLU A 50 11.48 -9.11 -2.65
CA GLU A 50 11.36 -10.56 -2.57
C GLU A 50 9.94 -11.08 -2.76
N LYS A 51 8.96 -10.44 -2.13
CA LYS A 51 7.60 -10.99 -1.97
C LYS A 51 6.57 -10.30 -2.85
N ARG A 52 6.90 -9.15 -3.45
CA ARG A 52 6.06 -8.39 -4.40
C ARG A 52 4.61 -8.21 -3.92
N PRO A 53 4.39 -7.50 -2.81
CA PRO A 53 3.06 -7.31 -2.22
C PRO A 53 2.04 -6.73 -3.21
N GLN A 54 0.75 -6.94 -2.96
CA GLN A 54 -0.34 -6.39 -3.78
C GLN A 54 -0.63 -4.91 -3.47
N VAL A 55 -0.25 -4.45 -2.29
CA VAL A 55 -0.45 -3.08 -1.81
C VAL A 55 0.63 -2.76 -0.78
N VAL A 56 1.09 -1.52 -0.78
CA VAL A 56 2.01 -1.00 0.22
C VAL A 56 1.32 0.15 0.95
N ILE A 57 1.35 0.10 2.27
CA ILE A 57 0.88 1.19 3.14
C ILE A 57 2.10 1.64 3.93
N ALA A 58 2.46 2.91 3.83
CA ALA A 58 3.65 3.43 4.49
C ALA A 58 3.38 4.74 5.24
N ASP A 59 3.76 4.76 6.51
CA ASP A 59 3.91 5.97 7.31
C ASP A 59 5.19 6.68 6.89
N PHE A 60 5.06 7.90 6.38
CA PHE A 60 6.18 8.66 5.83
C PHE A 60 7.25 8.99 6.88
N GLU A 61 6.88 9.11 8.16
CA GLU A 61 7.85 9.35 9.22
C GLU A 61 8.84 8.18 9.37
N ARG A 62 8.49 6.98 8.90
CA ARG A 62 9.36 5.79 8.98
C ARG A 62 10.52 5.79 7.98
N PHE A 63 10.51 6.69 6.99
CA PHE A 63 11.67 6.92 6.13
C PHE A 63 12.74 7.78 6.83
N GLY A 64 12.42 8.41 7.96
CA GLY A 64 13.36 9.17 8.78
C GLY A 64 14.12 10.21 7.96
N ALA A 65 15.45 10.26 8.12
CA ALA A 65 16.31 11.21 7.42
C ALA A 65 16.35 11.03 5.90
N ALA A 66 16.00 9.85 5.37
CA ALA A 66 15.96 9.63 3.93
C ALA A 66 14.73 10.29 3.28
N GLY A 67 13.62 10.43 4.03
CA GLY A 67 12.41 11.14 3.61
C GLY A 67 11.95 10.79 2.19
N ILE A 68 11.88 11.80 1.33
CA ILE A 68 11.47 11.67 -0.08
C ILE A 68 12.36 10.72 -0.88
N TYR A 69 13.68 10.66 -0.63
CA TYR A 69 14.56 9.75 -1.35
C TYR A 69 14.26 8.29 -1.00
N GLY A 70 14.04 8.00 0.28
CA GLY A 70 13.63 6.66 0.71
C GLY A 70 12.27 6.25 0.15
N LEU A 71 11.34 7.22 0.03
CA LEU A 71 10.08 6.99 -0.68
C LEU A 71 10.30 6.72 -2.17
N ALA A 72 11.16 7.49 -2.85
CA ALA A 72 11.45 7.30 -4.26
C ALA A 72 12.05 5.91 -4.54
N ASP A 73 12.95 5.45 -3.67
CA ASP A 73 13.50 4.10 -3.73
C ASP A 73 12.37 3.06 -3.60
N LEU A 74 11.49 3.20 -2.60
CA LEU A 74 10.32 2.32 -2.44
C LEU A 74 9.42 2.32 -3.68
N MET A 75 9.12 3.49 -4.23
CA MET A 75 8.28 3.62 -5.42
C MET A 75 8.93 2.96 -6.65
N SER A 76 10.26 2.96 -6.75
CA SER A 76 10.98 2.34 -7.87
C SER A 76 11.00 0.81 -7.81
N GLU A 77 10.92 0.24 -6.62
CA GLU A 77 10.96 -1.20 -6.38
C GLU A 77 9.56 -1.81 -6.24
N ALA A 78 8.58 -1.01 -5.81
CA ALA A 78 7.22 -1.46 -5.59
C ALA A 78 6.41 -1.53 -6.89
N ASP A 79 6.21 -2.75 -7.40
CA ASP A 79 5.21 -3.06 -8.45
C ASP A 79 3.74 -2.95 -7.97
N ALA A 80 3.48 -2.19 -6.91
CA ALA A 80 2.23 -2.15 -6.18
C ALA A 80 1.80 -0.71 -5.88
N PRO A 81 0.48 -0.42 -5.81
CA PRO A 81 0.03 0.89 -5.38
C PRO A 81 0.50 1.18 -3.95
N VAL A 82 1.12 2.35 -3.77
CA VAL A 82 1.59 2.83 -2.47
C VAL A 82 0.60 3.85 -1.90
N ILE A 83 0.09 3.57 -0.71
CA ILE A 83 -0.73 4.48 0.09
C ILE A 83 0.16 5.06 1.18
N LEU A 84 0.27 6.38 1.24
CA LEU A 84 1.02 7.09 2.27
C LEU A 84 0.13 7.58 3.38
N ILE A 85 0.66 7.52 4.60
CA ILE A 85 0.14 8.19 5.78
C ILE A 85 1.18 9.24 6.17
N VAL A 86 0.76 10.50 6.26
CA VAL A 86 1.60 11.65 6.62
C VAL A 86 0.90 12.44 7.72
N ARG A 87 1.64 12.96 8.70
CA ARG A 87 1.06 13.88 9.70
C ARG A 87 1.09 15.31 9.17
N ASP A 88 2.30 15.81 8.97
CA ASP A 88 2.60 17.11 8.41
C ASP A 88 3.38 16.93 7.11
N VAL A 89 3.05 17.74 6.11
CA VAL A 89 3.67 17.68 4.79
C VAL A 89 3.73 19.09 4.21
N SER A 90 4.90 19.49 3.74
CA SER A 90 5.12 20.74 3.02
C SER A 90 4.50 20.69 1.61
N GLU A 91 4.23 21.85 1.00
CA GLU A 91 3.75 21.91 -0.38
C GLU A 91 4.72 21.21 -1.35
N TRP A 92 6.03 21.38 -1.13
CA TRP A 92 7.07 20.73 -1.92
C TRP A 92 6.96 19.19 -1.85
N GLU A 93 6.81 18.61 -0.65
CA GLU A 93 6.65 17.15 -0.51
C GLU A 93 5.36 16.64 -1.17
N GLN A 94 4.26 17.41 -1.11
CA GLN A 94 3.02 17.04 -1.79
C GLN A 94 3.21 16.98 -3.32
N GLU A 95 3.98 17.90 -3.90
CA GLU A 95 4.35 17.86 -5.31
C GLU A 95 5.22 16.63 -5.64
N GLN A 96 6.16 16.28 -4.76
CA GLN A 96 6.97 15.08 -4.93
C GLN A 96 6.12 13.81 -4.90
N PHE A 97 5.17 13.68 -3.96
CA PHE A 97 4.27 12.52 -3.89
C PHE A 97 3.45 12.33 -5.16
N LYS A 98 2.96 13.44 -5.75
CA LYS A 98 2.26 13.42 -7.04
C LYS A 98 3.19 12.98 -8.18
N THR A 99 4.39 13.53 -8.22
CA THR A 99 5.40 13.23 -9.24
C THR A 99 5.83 11.76 -9.21
N LEU A 100 6.01 11.20 -8.01
CA LEU A 100 6.35 9.79 -7.81
C LEU A 100 5.19 8.84 -8.12
N GLY A 101 3.96 9.35 -8.27
CA GLY A 101 2.79 8.52 -8.58
C GLY A 101 2.24 7.75 -7.37
N VAL A 102 2.39 8.31 -6.16
CA VAL A 102 1.76 7.76 -4.95
C VAL A 102 0.25 7.61 -5.19
N PHE A 103 -0.30 6.44 -4.89
CA PHE A 103 -1.69 6.12 -5.20
C PHE A 103 -2.67 6.95 -4.36
N HIS A 104 -2.38 7.11 -3.07
CA HIS A 104 -3.16 7.96 -2.18
C HIS A 104 -2.33 8.46 -1.00
N VAL A 105 -2.66 9.63 -0.48
CA VAL A 105 -2.02 10.23 0.69
C VAL A 105 -3.10 10.56 1.72
N PHE A 106 -2.98 10.00 2.91
CA PHE A 106 -3.74 10.39 4.09
C PHE A 106 -2.93 11.40 4.89
N GLN A 107 -3.41 12.65 4.96
CA GLN A 107 -2.79 13.71 5.75
C GLN A 107 -3.52 13.92 7.07
N GLY A 108 -2.78 13.89 8.17
CA GLY A 108 -3.31 14.07 9.52
C GLY A 108 -4.18 12.90 9.98
N SER A 109 -5.27 13.21 10.67
CA SER A 109 -6.21 12.21 11.17
C SER A 109 -7.09 11.69 10.04
N PHE A 110 -7.21 10.37 9.94
CA PHE A 110 -8.08 9.70 8.96
C PHE A 110 -8.92 8.62 9.65
N LYS A 111 -10.04 8.25 9.02
CA LYS A 111 -10.84 7.12 9.50
C LYS A 111 -10.29 5.81 8.95
N ILE A 112 -10.22 4.78 9.78
CA ILE A 112 -9.77 3.45 9.34
C ILE A 112 -10.63 2.91 8.19
N SER A 113 -11.94 3.18 8.18
CA SER A 113 -12.84 2.81 7.08
C SER A 113 -12.40 3.41 5.74
N GLU A 114 -11.90 4.65 5.74
CA GLU A 114 -11.41 5.31 4.52
C GLU A 114 -10.12 4.63 4.02
N LEU A 115 -9.22 4.25 4.93
CA LEU A 115 -8.03 3.47 4.58
C LEU A 115 -8.42 2.12 3.96
N CYS A 116 -9.38 1.41 4.55
CA CYS A 116 -9.92 0.16 4.00
C CYS A 116 -10.46 0.37 2.57
N ASP A 117 -11.29 1.39 2.34
CA ASP A 117 -11.82 1.70 1.01
C ASP A 117 -10.72 1.98 -0.02
N LYS A 118 -9.66 2.71 0.36
CA LYS A 118 -8.52 3.00 -0.52
C LYS A 118 -7.70 1.75 -0.81
N VAL A 119 -7.48 0.89 0.19
CA VAL A 119 -6.82 -0.42 -0.02
C VAL A 119 -7.63 -1.28 -0.97
N ALA A 120 -8.95 -1.37 -0.80
CA ALA A 120 -9.82 -2.12 -1.71
C ALA A 120 -9.73 -1.60 -3.15
N LEU A 121 -9.67 -0.27 -3.34
CA LEU A 121 -9.50 0.36 -4.65
C LEU A 121 -8.12 0.09 -5.26
N ALA A 122 -7.06 0.17 -4.46
CA ALA A 122 -5.69 -0.15 -4.87
C ALA A 122 -5.58 -1.60 -5.38
N LEU A 123 -6.14 -2.55 -4.62
CA LEU A 123 -6.14 -3.96 -4.98
C LEU A 123 -6.87 -4.23 -6.30
N LYS A 124 -8.00 -3.53 -6.56
CA LYS A 124 -8.74 -3.64 -7.83
C LYS A 124 -7.93 -3.15 -9.04
N ARG A 125 -7.11 -2.10 -8.89
CA ARG A 125 -6.29 -1.56 -9.99
C ARG A 125 -5.18 -2.53 -10.43
N ARG A 126 -4.56 -3.27 -9.51
CA ARG A 126 -3.55 -4.29 -9.87
C ARG A 126 -4.12 -5.36 -10.83
N PHE A 127 -5.38 -5.76 -10.62
CA PHE A 127 -6.05 -6.72 -11.51
C PHE A 127 -6.25 -6.19 -12.93
N ARG A 128 -6.37 -4.88 -13.15
CA ARG A 128 -6.52 -4.32 -14.51
C ARG A 128 -5.21 -4.30 -15.30
N ILE A 129 -4.06 -4.21 -14.62
CA ILE A 129 -2.75 -4.17 -15.29
C ILE A 129 -2.22 -5.59 -15.55
N GLY A 130 -2.62 -6.57 -14.72
CA GLY A 130 -2.30 -8.00 -14.91
C GLY A 130 -3.32 -8.81 -15.72
N SER A 131 -4.46 -8.22 -16.11
CA SER A 131 -5.49 -8.88 -16.95
C SER A 131 -5.55 -8.23 -18.33
N SER A 132 -4.41 -8.21 -19.04
CA SER A 132 -4.43 -8.14 -20.51
C SER A 132 -4.69 -9.54 -21.07
N ASP A 133 -5.81 -10.14 -20.67
CA ASP A 133 -6.47 -11.17 -21.44
C ASP A 133 -7.96 -10.77 -21.52
N ARG A 134 -8.28 -10.16 -22.67
CA ARG A 134 -9.62 -9.99 -23.24
C ARG A 134 -10.60 -9.15 -22.42
N LEU A 135 -10.76 -7.90 -22.85
CA LEU A 135 -12.07 -7.24 -22.74
C LEU A 135 -13.10 -8.12 -23.48
N PRO A 136 -14.27 -8.42 -22.89
CA PRO A 136 -15.37 -8.95 -23.68
C PRO A 136 -15.78 -7.88 -24.70
N THR A 137 -15.57 -8.18 -25.98
CA THR A 137 -16.29 -7.52 -27.06
C THR A 137 -17.78 -7.77 -26.84
N VAL A 138 -18.48 -6.74 -26.36
CA VAL A 138 -19.93 -6.70 -26.45
C VAL A 138 -20.25 -6.44 -27.91
N GLY A 139 -20.73 -7.48 -28.60
CA GLY A 139 -21.21 -7.36 -29.96
C GLY A 139 -22.43 -6.45 -30.02
N VAL A 140 -22.43 -5.57 -31.00
CA VAL A 140 -23.62 -5.00 -31.63
C VAL A 140 -23.46 -5.22 -33.12
#